data_AF-A0A0H4Q8Y3-F1
#
_entry.id   AF-A0A0H4Q8Y3-F1
#
_cell.length_a   1.000
_cell.length_b   1.000
_cell.length_c   1.000
_cell.angle_alpha   90.00
_cell.angle_beta   90.00
_cell.angle_gamma   90.00
#
_symmetry.space_group_name_H-M   'P 1'
#
loop_
_entity.id
_entity.type
_entity.pdbx_description
1 polymer ?
#
loop_
_entity_poly.entity_id
_entity_poly.type
_entity_poly.pdbx_seq_one_letter_code
_entity_poly.pdbx_strand_id
1 'polypeptide(L)'
;EKQLQVLEDEIKDLFKEADVTTGEFLGVLGSSEQWEYRNKMEFTFGDEEKGGDLSIGMHMRGKSFGIMTVDHCKIVDEDYRKIIRLTADYFGKQDLSYYRVMKREGYLRHLVIRKAQNTGEILVNIVTTTQIDFDLSEYVELLKSQDYKGTLVSILHTENNSFSDAVIPEKVNVLYGRDYIQEKLLGLNFKISPFSFFQTNTKGAESLYSLVRDFMGSSE
;
A
#
# COMPACT_ATOMS: atom_id res chain seq x y z
N GLU A 1 -13.14 -8.74 -18.95
CA GLU A 1 -14.49 -9.19 -19.38
C GLU A 1 -15.14 -10.10 -18.35
N LYS A 2 -14.69 -11.35 -18.13
CA LYS A 2 -15.34 -12.25 -17.15
C LYS A 2 -15.47 -11.70 -15.72
N GLN A 3 -14.48 -10.94 -15.23
CA GLN A 3 -14.55 -10.30 -13.91
C GLN A 3 -15.65 -9.25 -13.81
N LEU A 4 -15.90 -8.49 -14.88
CA LEU A 4 -16.95 -7.46 -14.89
C LEU A 4 -18.34 -8.10 -14.87
N GLN A 5 -18.51 -9.20 -15.61
CA GLN A 5 -19.75 -9.98 -15.57
C GLN A 5 -20.03 -10.51 -14.17
N VAL A 6 -19.02 -11.08 -13.49
CA VAL A 6 -19.19 -11.58 -12.11
C VAL A 6 -19.61 -10.46 -11.16
N LEU A 7 -18.95 -9.30 -11.22
CA LEU A 7 -19.32 -8.14 -10.40
C LEU A 7 -20.72 -7.61 -10.71
N GLU A 8 -21.10 -7.61 -11.99
CA GLU A 8 -22.43 -7.21 -12.43
C GLU A 8 -23.52 -8.14 -11.89
N ASP A 9 -23.28 -9.45 -11.96
CA ASP A 9 -24.19 -10.46 -11.42
C ASP A 9 -24.31 -10.32 -9.89
N GLU A 10 -23.19 -10.16 -9.18
CA GLU A 10 -23.15 -9.93 -7.72
C GLU A 10 -23.94 -8.67 -7.31
N ILE A 11 -23.80 -7.56 -8.05
CA ILE A 11 -24.54 -6.32 -7.78
C ILE A 11 -26.04 -6.54 -7.98
N LYS A 12 -26.45 -7.20 -9.07
CA LYS A 12 -27.87 -7.46 -9.34
C LYS A 12 -28.48 -8.38 -8.29
N ASP A 13 -27.75 -9.38 -7.84
CA ASP A 13 -28.19 -10.29 -6.79
C ASP A 13 -28.41 -9.55 -5.45
N LEU A 14 -27.50 -8.63 -5.07
CA LEU A 14 -27.67 -7.80 -3.86
C LEU A 14 -28.95 -6.95 -3.89
N PHE A 15 -29.27 -6.33 -5.02
CA PHE A 15 -30.49 -5.54 -5.17
C PHE A 15 -31.75 -6.41 -5.09
N LYS A 16 -31.70 -7.59 -5.72
CA LYS A 16 -32.79 -8.57 -5.67
C LYS A 16 -33.02 -9.09 -4.26
N GLU A 17 -31.96 -9.42 -3.51
CA GLU A 17 -32.04 -9.87 -2.12
C GLU A 17 -32.63 -8.80 -1.19
N ALA A 18 -32.35 -7.53 -1.47
CA ALA A 18 -32.87 -6.40 -0.73
C ALA A 18 -34.31 -5.99 -1.11
N ASP A 19 -34.92 -6.62 -2.13
CA ASP A 19 -36.20 -6.22 -2.74
C ASP A 19 -36.22 -4.75 -3.21
N VAL A 20 -35.10 -4.30 -3.80
CA VAL A 20 -34.92 -2.95 -4.35
C VAL A 20 -34.67 -3.01 -5.86
N THR A 21 -35.30 -2.13 -6.64
CA THR A 21 -35.04 -2.03 -8.08
C THR A 21 -33.67 -1.41 -8.35
N THR A 22 -32.95 -1.92 -9.35
CA THR A 22 -31.67 -1.33 -9.80
C THR A 22 -31.86 0.01 -10.53
N GLY A 23 -33.10 0.38 -10.88
CA GLY A 23 -33.36 1.51 -11.76
C GLY A 23 -32.68 1.35 -13.12
N GLU A 24 -32.18 2.45 -13.68
CA GLU A 24 -31.34 2.43 -14.87
C GLU A 24 -29.91 1.98 -14.51
N PHE A 25 -29.63 0.70 -14.74
CA PHE A 25 -28.30 0.14 -14.49
C PHE A 25 -27.43 0.24 -15.75
N LEU A 26 -26.38 1.06 -15.68
CA LEU A 26 -25.46 1.34 -16.80
C LEU A 26 -24.33 0.30 -16.97
N GLY A 27 -24.29 -0.73 -16.12
CA GLY A 27 -23.19 -1.72 -16.11
C GLY A 27 -22.02 -1.34 -15.20
N VAL A 28 -21.09 -2.28 -15.03
CA VAL A 28 -19.86 -2.08 -14.25
C VAL A 28 -18.78 -1.49 -15.14
N LEU A 29 -18.33 -0.27 -14.82
CA LEU A 29 -17.21 0.35 -15.52
C LEU A 29 -15.88 -0.29 -15.09
N GLY A 30 -15.15 -0.86 -16.05
CA GLY A 30 -13.82 -1.43 -15.81
C GLY A 30 -12.75 -0.37 -15.58
N SER A 31 -11.70 -0.74 -14.85
CA SER A 31 -10.48 0.08 -14.74
C SER A 31 -9.79 0.20 -16.10
N SER A 32 -9.30 1.39 -16.44
CA SER A 32 -8.47 1.63 -17.62
C SER A 32 -7.12 0.93 -17.54
N GLU A 33 -6.57 0.79 -16.33
CA GLU A 33 -5.32 0.08 -16.04
C GLU A 33 -5.62 -1.14 -15.16
N GLN A 34 -5.25 -2.33 -15.63
CA GLN A 34 -5.48 -3.60 -14.92
C GLN A 34 -4.24 -4.12 -14.19
N TRP A 35 -3.07 -3.59 -14.54
CA TRP A 35 -1.78 -3.90 -13.94
C TRP A 35 -1.14 -2.62 -13.44
N GLU A 36 -0.31 -2.74 -12.40
CA GLU A 36 0.47 -1.63 -11.83
C GLU A 36 -0.36 -0.39 -11.43
N TYR A 37 -1.68 -0.55 -11.25
CA TYR A 37 -2.58 0.56 -10.94
C TYR A 37 -2.52 1.00 -9.46
N ARG A 38 -1.96 0.16 -8.58
CA ARG A 38 -2.08 0.32 -7.13
C ARG A 38 -1.00 1.24 -6.57
N ASN A 39 -1.43 2.38 -6.03
CA ASN A 39 -0.55 3.47 -5.55
C ASN A 39 -0.25 3.45 -4.04
N LYS A 40 -0.73 2.43 -3.30
CA LYS A 40 -0.41 2.19 -1.88
C LYS A 40 -0.37 0.70 -1.59
N MET A 41 0.71 0.26 -0.94
CA MET A 41 0.80 -1.05 -0.32
C MET A 41 1.29 -0.94 1.11
N GLU A 42 0.87 -1.90 1.91
CA GLU A 42 1.32 -2.13 3.27
C GLU A 42 1.70 -3.60 3.35
N PHE A 43 2.98 -3.86 3.56
CA PHE A 43 3.55 -5.19 3.68
C PHE A 43 3.88 -5.47 5.13
N THR A 44 3.72 -6.71 5.56
CA THR A 44 4.02 -7.15 6.93
C THR A 44 5.37 -7.88 6.93
N PHE A 45 6.17 -7.65 7.97
CA PHE A 45 7.35 -8.47 8.26
C PHE A 45 6.92 -9.73 9.03
N GLY A 46 7.48 -10.88 8.65
CA GLY A 46 7.17 -12.14 9.29
C GLY A 46 8.09 -13.26 8.81
N ASP A 47 7.58 -14.49 8.88
CA ASP A 47 8.18 -15.67 8.27
C ASP A 47 7.12 -16.43 7.46
N GLU A 48 7.53 -17.10 6.38
CA GLU A 48 6.60 -17.93 5.60
C GLU A 48 6.21 -19.18 6.39
N GLU A 49 7.21 -19.76 7.06
CA GLU A 49 7.08 -20.87 7.99
C GLU A 49 7.68 -20.47 9.33
N LYS A 50 7.08 -20.95 10.43
CA LYS A 50 7.46 -20.54 11.79
C LYS A 50 8.94 -20.79 12.05
N GLY A 51 9.69 -19.71 12.29
CA GLY A 51 11.13 -19.74 12.56
C GLY A 51 12.00 -19.87 11.31
N GLY A 52 11.42 -19.73 10.12
CA GLY A 52 12.15 -19.59 8.86
C GLY A 52 12.75 -18.19 8.69
N ASP A 53 13.26 -17.95 7.49
CA ASP A 53 13.89 -16.69 7.13
C ASP A 53 12.91 -15.51 7.15
N LEU A 54 13.45 -14.32 7.42
CA LEU A 54 12.68 -13.08 7.41
C LEU A 54 12.02 -12.88 6.05
N SER A 55 10.71 -12.70 6.06
CA SER A 55 9.87 -12.46 4.89
C SER A 55 9.17 -11.11 5.02
N ILE A 56 8.91 -10.46 3.89
CA ILE A 56 8.21 -9.18 3.82
C ILE A 56 7.17 -9.18 2.70
N GLY A 57 5.90 -9.20 3.07
CA GLY A 57 4.86 -9.22 2.08
C GLY A 57 3.46 -9.35 2.66
N MET A 58 2.73 -10.37 2.22
CA MET A 58 1.29 -10.51 2.51
C MET A 58 1.02 -11.83 3.23
N HIS A 59 -0.06 -11.85 4.00
CA HIS A 59 -0.57 -13.09 4.59
C HIS A 59 -0.95 -14.10 3.50
N MET A 60 -0.46 -15.33 3.65
CA MET A 60 -0.81 -16.44 2.78
C MET A 60 -2.29 -16.79 2.94
N ARG A 61 -2.96 -17.03 1.81
CA ARG A 61 -4.37 -17.47 1.81
C ARG A 61 -4.51 -18.77 2.63
N GLY A 62 -5.36 -18.75 3.64
CA GLY A 62 -5.61 -19.91 4.51
C GLY A 62 -4.56 -20.15 5.60
N LYS A 63 -3.48 -19.35 5.69
CA LYS A 63 -2.51 -19.40 6.79
C LYS A 63 -2.41 -18.01 7.42
N SER A 64 -3.06 -17.81 8.56
CA SER A 64 -3.16 -16.50 9.22
C SER A 64 -1.82 -15.90 9.63
N PHE A 65 -0.77 -16.71 9.84
CA PHE A 65 0.53 -16.24 10.31
C PHE A 65 1.65 -16.30 9.27
N GLY A 66 1.49 -17.06 8.20
CA GLY A 66 2.53 -17.20 7.17
C GLY A 66 2.58 -15.94 6.32
N ILE A 67 3.73 -15.27 6.30
CA ILE A 67 4.00 -14.10 5.48
C ILE A 67 4.84 -14.53 4.28
N MET A 68 4.29 -14.38 3.09
CA MET A 68 5.01 -14.63 1.84
C MET A 68 5.57 -13.32 1.31
N THR A 69 6.85 -13.29 0.95
CA THR A 69 7.45 -12.15 0.25
C THR A 69 6.77 -11.95 -1.11
N VAL A 70 6.28 -10.74 -1.39
CA VAL A 70 5.49 -10.45 -2.61
C VAL A 70 6.19 -9.44 -3.52
N ASP A 71 7.39 -9.78 -3.96
CA ASP A 71 8.23 -8.98 -4.86
C ASP A 71 7.90 -9.19 -6.36
N HIS A 72 6.90 -10.00 -6.69
CA HIS A 72 6.39 -10.22 -8.05
C HIS A 72 4.93 -9.77 -8.22
N CYS A 73 4.42 -8.94 -7.30
CA CYS A 73 3.06 -8.42 -7.35
C CYS A 73 2.84 -7.60 -8.64
N LYS A 74 1.86 -8.00 -9.47
CA LYS A 74 1.60 -7.37 -10.78
C LYS A 74 0.69 -6.14 -10.72
N ILE A 75 0.02 -5.90 -9.60
CA ILE A 75 -0.88 -4.74 -9.44
C ILE A 75 -0.16 -3.50 -8.95
N VAL A 76 1.12 -3.60 -8.62
CA VAL A 76 1.98 -2.48 -8.18
C VAL A 76 3.06 -2.23 -9.20
N ASP A 77 3.59 -1.01 -9.24
CA ASP A 77 4.71 -0.63 -10.09
C ASP A 77 6.02 -1.36 -9.73
N GLU A 78 6.97 -1.44 -10.67
CA GLU A 78 8.25 -2.10 -10.43
C GLU A 78 9.10 -1.50 -9.32
N ASP A 79 8.96 -0.20 -9.04
CA ASP A 79 9.67 0.45 -7.94
C ASP A 79 9.26 -0.16 -6.60
N TYR A 80 7.99 -0.56 -6.43
CA TYR A 80 7.55 -1.32 -5.24
C TYR A 80 8.31 -2.62 -5.13
N ARG A 81 8.34 -3.41 -6.21
CA ARG A 81 8.99 -4.72 -6.23
C ARG A 81 10.48 -4.59 -5.92
N LYS A 82 11.13 -3.55 -6.47
CA LYS A 82 12.53 -3.23 -6.18
C LYS A 82 12.73 -2.88 -4.70
N ILE A 83 11.91 -2.00 -4.14
CA ILE A 83 12.01 -1.60 -2.73
C ILE A 83 11.77 -2.79 -1.79
N ILE A 84 10.80 -3.65 -2.08
CA ILE A 84 10.51 -4.85 -1.26
C ILE A 84 11.72 -5.79 -1.24
N ARG A 85 12.33 -6.07 -2.41
CA ARG A 85 13.55 -6.92 -2.49
C ARG A 85 14.69 -6.35 -1.67
N LEU A 86 14.99 -5.07 -1.86
CA LEU A 86 16.06 -4.39 -1.12
C LEU A 86 15.81 -4.42 0.38
N THR A 87 14.56 -4.25 0.79
CA THR A 87 14.16 -4.29 2.20
C THR A 87 14.33 -5.70 2.77
N ALA A 88 13.86 -6.73 2.04
CA ALA A 88 14.02 -8.12 2.43
C ALA A 88 15.51 -8.50 2.58
N ASP A 89 16.31 -8.18 1.56
CA ASP A 89 17.74 -8.49 1.52
C ASP A 89 18.54 -7.74 2.59
N TYR A 90 18.18 -6.49 2.89
CA TYR A 90 18.83 -5.69 3.92
C TYR A 90 18.54 -6.25 5.29
N PHE A 91 17.25 -6.37 5.66
CA PHE A 91 16.85 -6.79 7.00
C PHE A 91 17.06 -8.29 7.24
N GLY A 92 17.05 -9.13 6.20
CA GLY A 92 17.38 -10.55 6.33
C GLY A 92 18.83 -10.82 6.72
N LYS A 93 19.72 -9.83 6.59
CA LYS A 93 21.11 -9.89 7.07
C LYS A 93 21.30 -9.28 8.45
N GLN A 94 20.28 -8.61 8.98
CA GLN A 94 20.31 -8.02 10.31
C GLN A 94 19.75 -9.03 11.32
N ASP A 95 20.30 -9.03 12.54
CA ASP A 95 19.75 -9.81 13.65
C ASP A 95 18.56 -9.07 14.30
N LEU A 96 17.53 -8.81 13.50
CA LEU A 96 16.33 -8.09 13.90
C LEU A 96 15.11 -8.99 13.84
N SER A 97 14.34 -8.98 14.94
CA SER A 97 13.07 -9.70 15.02
C SER A 97 11.92 -8.91 14.41
N TYR A 98 10.98 -9.61 13.80
CA TYR A 98 9.68 -9.05 13.44
C TYR A 98 8.71 -9.11 14.61
N TYR A 99 7.72 -8.20 14.63
CA TYR A 99 6.75 -8.09 15.70
C TYR A 99 5.75 -9.25 15.67
N ARG A 100 5.60 -9.93 16.81
CA ARG A 100 4.65 -11.03 17.00
C ARG A 100 3.51 -10.55 17.88
N VAL A 101 2.38 -10.20 17.27
CA VAL A 101 1.16 -9.67 17.93
C VAL A 101 0.77 -10.47 19.19
N MET A 102 0.80 -11.80 19.12
CA MET A 102 0.44 -12.67 20.26
C MET A 102 1.44 -12.60 21.42
N LYS A 103 2.73 -12.40 21.13
CA LYS A 103 3.78 -12.26 22.14
C LYS A 103 4.01 -10.82 22.59
N ARG A 104 3.60 -9.85 21.76
CA ARG A 104 3.88 -8.41 21.89
C ARG A 104 5.37 -8.08 21.90
N GLU A 105 6.17 -8.92 21.25
CA GLU A 105 7.62 -8.82 21.18
C GLU A 105 8.06 -8.67 19.73
N GLY A 106 9.16 -7.96 19.53
CA GLY A 106 9.83 -7.80 18.24
C GLY A 106 9.83 -6.36 17.73
N TYR A 107 10.55 -6.13 16.64
CA TYR A 107 10.88 -4.80 16.17
C TYR A 107 10.22 -4.45 14.83
N LEU A 108 10.52 -5.19 13.76
CA LEU A 108 10.03 -4.91 12.41
C LEU A 108 8.52 -5.23 12.31
N ARG A 109 7.70 -4.27 11.90
CA ARG A 109 6.24 -4.46 11.79
C ARG A 109 5.77 -4.46 10.35
N HIS A 110 5.85 -3.31 9.69
CA HIS A 110 5.32 -3.12 8.36
C HIS A 110 6.25 -2.26 7.49
N LEU A 111 6.13 -2.43 6.18
CA LEU A 111 6.67 -1.52 5.18
C LEU A 111 5.49 -0.94 4.39
N VAL A 112 5.30 0.36 4.48
CA VAL A 112 4.30 1.08 3.69
C VAL A 112 5.00 1.76 2.53
N ILE A 113 4.54 1.50 1.31
CA ILE A 113 5.06 2.13 0.10
C ILE A 113 3.91 2.86 -0.61
N ARG A 114 4.16 4.10 -1.01
CA ARG A 114 3.29 4.87 -1.88
C ARG A 114 4.06 5.35 -3.10
N LYS A 115 3.43 5.31 -4.27
CA LYS A 115 3.92 5.93 -5.50
C LYS A 115 2.75 6.66 -6.15
N ALA A 116 2.88 7.96 -6.35
CA ALA A 116 1.89 8.73 -7.08
C ALA A 116 1.94 8.35 -8.57
N GLN A 117 0.80 8.03 -9.15
CA GLN A 117 0.70 7.53 -10.53
C GLN A 117 1.01 8.63 -11.54
N ASN A 118 0.52 9.86 -11.31
CA ASN A 118 0.66 10.94 -12.28
C ASN A 118 1.94 11.79 -12.12
N THR A 119 2.60 11.73 -10.95
CA THR A 119 3.85 12.47 -10.70
C THR A 119 5.08 11.57 -10.58
N GLY A 120 4.89 10.27 -10.31
CA GLY A 120 5.98 9.33 -10.07
C GLY A 120 6.66 9.47 -8.71
N GLU A 121 6.18 10.33 -7.81
CA GLU A 121 6.79 10.51 -6.49
C GLU A 121 6.60 9.28 -5.60
N ILE A 122 7.68 8.84 -4.97
CA ILE A 122 7.74 7.64 -4.13
C ILE A 122 7.97 8.04 -2.67
N LEU A 123 7.22 7.41 -1.78
CA LEU A 123 7.39 7.44 -0.33
C LEU A 123 7.52 6.02 0.19
N VAL A 124 8.56 5.80 0.99
CA VAL A 124 8.80 4.58 1.74
C VAL A 124 8.67 4.89 3.22
N ASN A 125 7.94 4.08 3.96
CA ASN A 125 7.78 4.23 5.41
C ASN A 125 8.00 2.87 6.09
N ILE A 126 9.08 2.77 6.86
CA ILE A 126 9.36 1.59 7.70
C ILE A 126 8.66 1.77 9.05
N VAL A 127 7.88 0.77 9.46
CA VAL A 127 7.12 0.78 10.72
C VAL A 127 7.75 -0.22 11.67
N THR A 128 8.12 0.24 12.86
CA THR A 128 8.75 -0.60 13.89
C THR A 128 8.13 -0.35 15.26
N THR A 129 8.38 -1.24 16.23
CA THR A 129 8.25 -0.90 17.65
C THR A 129 9.46 -0.09 18.11
N THR A 130 9.47 0.34 19.38
CA THR A 130 10.63 0.97 20.04
C THR A 130 11.37 -0.02 20.96
N GLN A 131 11.21 -1.33 20.76
CA GLN A 131 11.85 -2.35 21.61
C GLN A 131 13.35 -2.53 21.34
N ILE A 132 13.80 -2.12 20.15
CA ILE A 132 15.20 -2.15 19.72
C ILE A 132 15.58 -0.76 19.24
N ASP A 133 16.75 -0.28 19.66
CA ASP A 133 17.38 0.92 19.11
C ASP A 133 18.29 0.50 17.95
N PHE A 134 17.90 0.81 16.72
CA PHE A 134 18.59 0.39 15.50
C PHE A 134 18.77 1.58 14.56
N ASP A 135 20.00 1.81 14.13
CA ASP A 135 20.32 2.88 13.18
C ASP A 135 19.90 2.53 11.76
N LEU A 136 18.93 3.27 11.23
CA LEU A 136 18.39 3.10 9.88
C LEU A 136 19.19 3.85 8.80
N SER A 137 20.31 4.51 9.14
CA SER A 137 21.09 5.31 8.20
C SER A 137 21.58 4.51 6.99
N GLU A 138 22.08 3.29 7.20
CA GLU A 138 22.51 2.43 6.09
C GLU A 138 21.34 2.01 5.18
N TYR A 139 20.18 1.72 5.77
CA TYR A 139 18.96 1.41 5.02
C TYR A 139 18.49 2.61 4.17
N VAL A 140 18.56 3.82 4.73
CA VAL A 140 18.24 5.06 4.03
C VAL A 140 19.16 5.26 2.83
N GLU A 141 20.48 5.12 3.00
CA GLU A 141 21.44 5.24 1.89
C GLU A 141 21.27 4.13 0.85
N LEU A 142 20.96 2.90 1.27
CA LEU A 142 20.64 1.80 0.35
C LEU A 142 19.50 2.20 -0.59
N LEU A 143 18.37 2.69 -0.07
CA LEU A 143 17.24 3.12 -0.89
C LEU A 143 17.59 4.31 -1.78
N LYS A 144 18.29 5.32 -1.26
CA LYS A 144 18.68 6.52 -2.04
C LYS A 144 19.62 6.21 -3.19
N SER A 145 20.48 5.20 -3.06
CA SER A 145 21.47 4.82 -4.08
C SER A 145 20.87 4.13 -5.31
N GLN A 146 19.57 3.83 -5.28
CA GLN A 146 18.91 3.08 -6.35
C GLN A 146 18.36 3.98 -7.45
N ASP A 147 18.45 3.47 -8.67
CA ASP A 147 17.74 4.05 -9.81
C ASP A 147 16.28 3.56 -9.85
N TYR A 148 15.33 4.48 -9.68
CA TYR A 148 13.89 4.20 -9.72
C TYR A 148 13.28 4.81 -10.98
N LYS A 149 12.19 4.23 -11.49
CA LYS A 149 11.42 4.88 -12.57
C LYS A 149 10.76 6.16 -12.07
N GLY A 150 10.30 6.15 -10.81
CA GLY A 150 9.80 7.33 -10.12
C GLY A 150 10.90 8.15 -9.44
N THR A 151 10.49 9.10 -8.62
CA THR A 151 11.41 9.92 -7.82
C THR A 151 11.20 9.64 -6.34
N LEU A 152 12.20 9.10 -5.66
CA LEU A 152 12.18 8.93 -4.21
C LEU A 152 12.26 10.30 -3.53
N VAL A 153 11.17 10.73 -2.91
CA VAL A 153 11.06 12.05 -2.24
C VAL A 153 10.95 11.94 -0.72
N SER A 154 10.75 10.73 -0.21
CA SER A 154 10.46 10.50 1.21
C SER A 154 10.91 9.12 1.67
N ILE A 155 11.69 9.08 2.75
CA ILE A 155 11.87 7.89 3.58
C ILE A 155 11.48 8.26 5.01
N LEU A 156 10.52 7.53 5.57
CA LEU A 156 9.97 7.76 6.89
C LEU A 156 10.20 6.55 7.78
N HIS A 157 10.27 6.80 9.08
CA HIS A 157 10.22 5.78 10.12
C HIS A 157 9.07 6.08 11.06
N THR A 158 8.14 5.13 11.17
CA THR A 158 7.01 5.23 12.10
C THR A 158 7.20 4.29 13.28
N GLU A 159 7.14 4.83 14.48
CA GLU A 159 7.09 4.07 15.72
C GLU A 159 5.63 3.68 16.02
N ASN A 160 5.39 2.40 16.28
CA ASN A 160 4.08 1.83 16.62
C ASN A 160 4.22 0.72 17.67
N ASN A 161 3.91 1.05 18.93
CA ASN A 161 3.93 0.11 20.05
C ASN A 161 2.55 -0.48 20.38
N SER A 162 1.52 -0.20 19.56
CA SER A 162 0.20 -0.78 19.72
C SER A 162 0.24 -2.31 19.75
N PHE A 163 -0.59 -2.90 20.62
CA PHE A 163 -0.78 -4.35 20.68
C PHE A 163 -1.59 -4.91 19.52
N SER A 164 -2.31 -4.06 18.78
CA SER A 164 -3.00 -4.47 17.55
C SER A 164 -2.02 -4.55 16.39
N ASP A 165 -2.37 -5.33 15.36
CA ASP A 165 -1.59 -5.42 14.12
C ASP A 165 -1.73 -4.18 13.23
N ALA A 166 -2.71 -3.32 13.50
CA ALA A 166 -2.91 -2.11 12.73
C ALA A 166 -1.74 -1.13 12.88
N VAL A 167 -1.37 -0.46 11.78
CA VAL A 167 -0.42 0.64 11.86
C VAL A 167 -1.06 1.85 12.53
N ILE A 168 -0.72 2.06 13.80
CA ILE A 168 -1.11 3.24 14.58
C ILE A 168 0.15 4.10 14.73
N PRO A 169 0.24 5.24 14.02
CA PRO A 169 1.43 6.07 14.07
C PRO A 169 1.49 6.84 15.39
N GLU A 170 2.31 6.37 16.34
CA GLU A 170 2.58 7.09 17.58
C GLU A 170 3.55 8.24 17.33
N LYS A 171 4.56 8.00 16.50
CA LYS A 171 5.55 9.00 16.07
C LYS A 171 6.03 8.72 14.67
N VAL A 172 6.14 9.77 13.85
CA VAL A 172 6.64 9.70 12.46
C VAL A 172 7.90 10.55 12.36
N ASN A 173 9.01 9.90 12.07
CA ASN A 173 10.33 10.51 11.88
C ASN A 173 10.61 10.60 10.38
N VAL A 174 11.01 11.79 9.90
CA VAL A 174 11.49 11.96 8.52
C VAL A 174 12.98 11.61 8.48
N LEU A 175 13.32 10.52 7.82
CA LEU A 175 14.72 10.10 7.65
C LEU A 175 15.34 10.72 6.39
N TYR A 176 14.52 11.00 5.38
CA TYR A 176 14.94 11.66 4.15
C TYR A 176 13.78 12.41 3.50
N GLY A 177 14.06 13.62 3.00
CA GLY A 177 13.14 14.41 2.19
C GLY A 177 12.00 15.02 3.00
N ARG A 178 10.75 14.66 2.68
CA ARG A 178 9.53 15.24 3.25
C ARG A 178 8.52 14.16 3.65
N ASP A 179 7.50 14.49 4.44
CA ASP A 179 6.50 13.57 4.99
C ASP A 179 5.28 13.28 4.07
N TYR A 180 5.36 13.68 2.80
CA TYR A 180 4.29 13.47 1.81
C TYR A 180 4.82 13.28 0.39
N ILE A 181 4.02 12.61 -0.44
CA ILE A 181 4.11 12.69 -1.90
C ILE A 181 3.05 13.66 -2.44
N GLN A 182 3.28 14.18 -3.64
CA GLN A 182 2.30 14.95 -4.39
C GLN A 182 1.70 14.09 -5.49
N GLU A 183 0.37 14.03 -5.55
CA GLU A 183 -0.37 13.39 -6.64
C GLU A 183 -1.22 14.44 -7.36
N LYS A 184 -1.43 14.24 -8.66
CA LYS A 184 -2.38 15.02 -9.45
C LYS A 184 -3.62 14.19 -9.70
N LEU A 185 -4.80 14.76 -9.49
CA LEU A 185 -6.05 14.09 -9.83
C LEU A 185 -7.05 15.15 -10.32
N LEU A 186 -7.56 14.98 -11.54
CA LEU A 186 -8.50 15.90 -12.19
C LEU A 186 -8.06 17.38 -12.15
N GLY A 187 -6.77 17.65 -12.38
CA GLY A 187 -6.20 19.00 -12.42
C GLY A 187 -5.88 19.60 -11.04
N LEU A 188 -6.22 18.91 -9.95
CA LEU A 188 -5.89 19.32 -8.58
C LEU A 188 -4.62 18.64 -8.09
N ASN A 189 -3.90 19.29 -7.17
CA ASN A 189 -2.71 18.74 -6.52
C ASN A 189 -3.03 18.33 -5.09
N PHE A 190 -2.72 17.09 -4.72
CA PHE A 190 -2.95 16.54 -3.39
C PHE A 190 -1.62 16.21 -2.71
N LYS A 191 -1.45 16.63 -1.46
CA LYS A 191 -0.37 16.13 -0.59
C LYS A 191 -0.88 14.88 0.12
N ILE A 192 -0.20 13.76 -0.07
CA ILE A 192 -0.59 12.45 0.46
C ILE A 192 0.47 11.99 1.46
N SER A 193 0.06 11.84 2.71
CA SER A 193 0.91 11.34 3.81
C SER A 193 0.91 9.80 3.83
N PRO A 194 1.81 9.12 4.59
CA PRO A 194 1.84 7.66 4.64
C PRO A 194 0.50 7.04 5.05
N PHE A 195 -0.26 7.70 5.92
CA PHE A 195 -1.47 7.16 6.54
C PHE A 195 -2.77 7.82 6.07
N SER A 196 -2.73 8.93 5.31
CA SER A 196 -3.94 9.55 4.78
C SER A 196 -4.67 8.65 3.78
N PHE A 197 -5.99 8.56 3.86
CA PHE A 197 -6.76 7.88 2.82
C PHE A 197 -6.61 8.61 1.47
N PHE A 198 -6.35 7.84 0.42
CA PHE A 198 -6.40 8.26 -0.98
C PHE A 198 -6.80 7.05 -1.82
N GLN A 199 -7.51 7.27 -2.93
CA GLN A 199 -7.97 6.16 -3.76
C GLN A 199 -6.79 5.35 -4.28
N THR A 200 -6.82 4.04 -4.06
CA THR A 200 -5.66 3.17 -4.37
C THR A 200 -5.38 2.98 -5.85
N ASN A 201 -6.33 3.35 -6.72
CA ASN A 201 -6.21 3.35 -8.17
C ASN A 201 -6.50 4.77 -8.66
N THR A 202 -5.45 5.55 -8.98
CA THR A 202 -5.59 6.96 -9.39
C THR A 202 -6.43 7.09 -10.66
N LYS A 203 -6.22 6.22 -11.67
CA LYS A 203 -6.97 6.25 -12.94
C LYS A 203 -8.43 5.81 -12.77
N GLY A 204 -8.67 4.81 -11.93
CA GLY A 204 -10.02 4.42 -11.55
C GLY A 204 -10.77 5.54 -10.82
N ALA A 205 -10.08 6.29 -9.94
CA ALA A 205 -10.64 7.43 -9.24
C ALA A 205 -10.98 8.60 -10.17
N GLU A 206 -10.12 8.89 -11.16
CA GLU A 206 -10.42 9.88 -12.20
C GLU A 206 -11.71 9.54 -12.96
N SER A 207 -11.89 8.26 -13.35
CA SER A 207 -13.11 7.79 -13.99
C SER A 207 -14.34 7.89 -13.07
N LEU A 208 -14.22 7.41 -11.83
CA LEU A 208 -15.30 7.46 -10.84
C LEU A 208 -15.79 8.88 -10.60
N TYR A 209 -14.88 9.80 -10.32
CA TYR A 209 -15.23 11.18 -10.02
C TYR A 209 -15.75 11.94 -11.24
N SER A 210 -15.27 11.61 -12.44
CA SER A 210 -15.84 12.16 -13.68
C SER A 210 -17.29 11.69 -13.86
N LEU A 211 -17.57 10.40 -13.67
CA LEU A 211 -18.92 9.86 -13.77
C LEU A 211 -19.88 10.49 -12.75
N VAL A 212 -19.45 10.65 -11.50
CA VAL A 212 -20.24 11.33 -10.45
C VAL A 212 -20.53 12.78 -10.85
N ARG A 213 -19.55 13.51 -11.37
CA ARG A 213 -19.74 14.87 -11.86
C ARG A 213 -20.75 14.93 -12.99
N ASP A 214 -20.70 13.99 -13.92
CA ASP A 214 -21.63 13.94 -15.07
C ASP A 214 -23.07 13.67 -14.58
N PHE A 215 -23.26 12.81 -13.56
CA PHE A 215 -24.57 12.57 -12.94
C PHE A 215 -25.11 13.73 -12.11
N MET A 216 -24.23 14.55 -11.52
CA MET A 216 -24.65 15.77 -10.83
C MET A 216 -25.17 16.84 -11.81
N GLY A 217 -24.86 16.73 -13.10
CA GLY A 217 -25.23 17.71 -14.12
C GLY A 217 -24.46 19.03 -13.99
N SER A 218 -24.90 20.03 -14.77
CA SER A 218 -24.43 21.40 -14.59
C SER A 218 -25.20 22.00 -13.41
N SER A 219 -24.52 22.48 -12.38
CA SER A 219 -25.16 23.40 -11.44
C SER A 219 -25.43 24.71 -12.19
N GLU A 220 -26.67 24.92 -12.62
CA GLU A 220 -27.18 26.26 -12.94
C GLU A 220 -27.42 27.07 -11.67
#